data_AF-A0A6P1HZZ9-F1
#
_entry.id   AF-A0A6P1HZZ9-F1
#
_cell.length_a   1.000
_cell.length_b   1.000
_cell.length_c   1.000
_cell.angle_alpha   90.00
_cell.angle_beta   90.00
_cell.angle_gamma   90.00
#
_symmetry.space_group_name_H-M   'P 1'
#
loop_
_entity.id
_entity.type
_entity.pdbx_description
1 polymer ?
#
loop_
_entity_poly.entity_id
_entity_poly.type
_entity_poly.pdbx_seq_one_letter_code
_entity_poly.pdbx_strand_id
1 'polypeptide(L)'
;MRKRGVFADLVHLAFDESDRRAQMFIVGPLPRKFLTSSKATAEWALARSSPHTRRRFEEKFGPGGGFTIAEFTGGPAAHIEIIDLASFIPSLGLPDGLL
;
A
#
# COMPACT_ATOMS: atom_id res chain seq x y z
N MET A 1 -4.34 12.10 4.34
CA MET A 1 -4.03 10.90 3.51
C MET A 1 -5.20 9.90 3.54
N ARG A 2 -5.59 9.33 2.39
CA ARG A 2 -6.62 8.27 2.31
C ARG A 2 -6.02 6.88 2.56
N LYS A 3 -5.93 6.45 3.82
CA LYS A 3 -5.34 5.15 4.25
C LYS A 3 -5.78 3.94 3.39
N ARG A 4 -7.09 3.76 3.21
CA ARG A 4 -7.63 2.65 2.42
C ARG A 4 -7.26 2.72 0.93
N GLY A 5 -7.21 3.92 0.36
CA GLY A 5 -6.80 4.13 -1.03
C GLY A 5 -5.34 3.71 -1.25
N VAL A 6 -4.44 4.19 -0.39
CA VAL A 6 -3.01 3.83 -0.44
C VAL A 6 -2.80 2.32 -0.42
N PHE A 7 -3.53 1.58 0.43
CA PHE A 7 -3.42 0.12 0.43
C PHE A 7 -4.03 -0.52 -0.83
N ALA A 8 -5.15 -0.01 -1.32
CA ALA A 8 -5.75 -0.50 -2.58
C ALA A 8 -4.79 -0.30 -3.77
N ASP A 9 -4.09 0.84 -3.84
CA ASP A 9 -3.09 1.12 -4.88
C ASP A 9 -1.94 0.10 -4.82
N LEU A 10 -1.45 -0.21 -3.61
CA LEU A 10 -0.43 -1.26 -3.41
C LEU A 10 -0.93 -2.64 -3.87
N VAL A 11 -2.17 -3.00 -3.53
CA VAL A 11 -2.79 -4.26 -3.97
C VAL A 11 -2.91 -4.33 -5.48
N HIS A 12 -3.28 -3.22 -6.14
CA HIS A 12 -3.35 -3.16 -7.59
C HIS A 12 -2.00 -3.34 -8.25
N LEU A 13 -0.92 -2.80 -7.67
CA LEU A 13 0.44 -3.07 -8.12
C LEU A 13 0.84 -4.55 -7.90
N ALA A 14 0.44 -5.16 -6.78
CA ALA A 14 0.70 -6.59 -6.52
C ALA A 14 -0.11 -7.52 -7.45
N PHE A 15 -1.16 -7.02 -8.10
CA PHE A 15 -1.88 -7.73 -9.14
C PHE A 15 -1.18 -7.68 -10.51
N ASP A 16 -0.23 -6.76 -10.71
CA ASP A 16 0.52 -6.68 -11.95
C ASP A 16 1.39 -7.93 -12.12
N GLU A 17 1.25 -8.59 -13.27
CA GLU A 17 1.98 -9.80 -13.66
C GLU A 17 2.94 -9.52 -14.82
N SER A 18 3.08 -8.25 -15.21
CA SER A 18 4.08 -7.85 -16.18
C SER A 18 5.50 -7.88 -15.58
N ASP A 19 6.51 -7.98 -16.44
CA ASP A 19 7.92 -7.90 -16.05
C ASP A 19 8.39 -6.48 -15.71
N ARG A 20 7.46 -5.53 -15.56
CA ARG A 20 7.81 -4.16 -15.18
C ARG A 20 8.19 -4.12 -13.72
N ARG A 21 9.18 -3.29 -13.39
CA ARG A 21 9.47 -2.99 -11.98
C ARG A 21 8.26 -2.29 -11.36
N ALA A 22 7.62 -2.93 -10.39
CA ALA A 22 6.52 -2.35 -9.64
C ALA A 22 7.07 -1.29 -8.66
N GLN A 23 6.62 -0.04 -8.84
CA GLN A 23 6.99 1.07 -7.96
C GLN A 23 5.74 1.81 -7.51
N MET A 24 5.65 2.07 -6.20
CA MET A 24 4.61 2.89 -5.60
C MET A 24 5.21 4.23 -5.17
N PHE A 25 4.76 5.31 -5.80
CA PHE A 25 5.16 6.66 -5.42
C PHE A 25 4.23 7.22 -4.34
N ILE A 26 4.82 7.72 -3.27
CA ILE A 26 4.14 8.39 -2.16
C ILE A 26 4.75 9.77 -1.92
N VAL A 27 4.08 10.57 -1.09
CA VAL A 27 4.59 11.86 -0.66
C VAL A 27 4.57 11.93 0.86
N GLY A 28 5.76 12.08 1.45
CA GLY A 28 5.99 12.18 2.88
C GLY A 28 6.02 10.83 3.61
N PRO A 29 6.34 10.84 4.92
CA PRO A 29 6.63 9.63 5.69
C PRO A 29 5.37 8.85 6.12
N LEU A 30 4.21 9.51 6.22
CA LEU A 30 2.99 8.91 6.77
C LEU A 30 2.44 7.72 5.96
N PRO A 31 2.37 7.76 4.61
CA PRO A 31 1.99 6.60 3.81
C PRO A 31 2.95 5.42 3.99
N ARG A 32 4.27 5.67 4.00
CA ARG A 32 5.27 4.61 4.23
C ARG A 32 5.05 3.97 5.60
N LYS A 33 5.00 4.79 6.66
CA LYS A 33 4.76 4.30 8.02
C LYS A 33 3.47 3.50 8.14
N PHE A 34 2.40 3.98 7.52
CA PHE A 34 1.13 3.26 7.48
C PHE A 34 1.26 1.88 6.81
N LEU A 35 1.90 1.80 5.63
CA LEU A 35 2.08 0.54 4.92
C LEU A 35 3.00 -0.43 5.67
N THR A 36 4.08 0.05 6.30
CA THR A 36 5.08 -0.84 6.89
C THR A 36 4.84 -1.18 8.36
N SER A 37 3.93 -0.51 9.07
CA SER A 37 3.72 -0.73 10.51
C SER A 37 2.27 -0.91 10.94
N SER A 38 1.30 -0.83 10.03
CA SER A 38 -0.11 -0.94 10.39
C SER A 38 -0.52 -2.37 10.75
N LYS A 39 -1.17 -2.52 11.91
CA LYS A 39 -1.83 -3.76 12.35
C LYS A 39 -3.26 -3.93 11.83
N ALA A 40 -3.82 -2.95 11.12
CA ALA A 40 -5.13 -3.13 10.51
C ALA A 40 -5.05 -4.16 9.38
N THR A 41 -6.10 -4.95 9.20
CA THR A 41 -6.13 -6.07 8.24
C THR A 41 -6.33 -5.62 6.80
N ALA A 42 -5.93 -6.46 5.84
CA ALA A 42 -6.25 -6.23 4.43
C ALA A 42 -7.77 -6.19 4.18
N GLU A 43 -8.55 -7.00 4.90
CA GLU A 43 -10.01 -6.96 4.89
C GLU A 43 -10.56 -5.57 5.27
N TRP A 44 -10.10 -4.99 6.39
CA TRP A 44 -10.51 -3.64 6.81
C TRP A 44 -10.12 -2.58 5.78
N ALA A 45 -8.94 -2.73 5.18
CA ALA A 45 -8.40 -1.79 4.22
C ALA A 45 -9.20 -1.81 2.91
N LEU A 46 -9.58 -3.01 2.45
CA LEU A 46 -10.34 -3.23 1.23
C LEU A 46 -11.86 -3.20 1.42
N ALA A 47 -12.37 -2.96 2.64
CA ALA A 47 -13.80 -2.94 2.93
C ALA A 47 -14.61 -1.96 2.05
N ARG A 48 -13.97 -0.90 1.52
CA ARG A 48 -14.59 0.07 0.59
C ARG A 48 -14.20 -0.13 -0.87
N SER A 49 -13.39 -1.15 -1.17
CA SER A 49 -13.02 -1.53 -2.53
C SER A 49 -14.16 -2.30 -3.20
N SER A 50 -14.14 -2.36 -4.53
CA SER A 50 -15.15 -3.09 -5.29
C SER A 50 -15.23 -4.57 -4.84
N PRO A 51 -16.41 -5.22 -4.94
CA PRO A 51 -16.52 -6.66 -4.70
C PRO A 51 -15.54 -7.49 -5.56
N HIS A 52 -15.28 -7.04 -6.79
CA HIS A 52 -14.31 -7.67 -7.68
C HIS A 52 -12.87 -7.60 -7.13
N THR A 53 -12.43 -6.44 -6.66
CA THR A 53 -11.10 -6.26 -6.05
C THR A 53 -10.92 -7.15 -4.82
N ARG A 54 -11.94 -7.22 -3.95
CA ARG A 54 -11.91 -8.06 -2.75
C ARG A 54 -11.80 -9.55 -3.09
N ARG A 55 -12.61 -10.03 -4.04
CA ARG A 55 -12.56 -11.41 -4.52
C ARG A 55 -11.19 -11.76 -5.12
N ARG A 56 -10.68 -10.91 -6.01
CA ARG A 56 -9.37 -11.12 -6.66
C ARG A 56 -8.23 -11.14 -5.64
N PHE A 57 -8.32 -10.30 -4.59
CA PHE A 57 -7.36 -10.34 -3.48
C PHE A 57 -7.38 -11.70 -2.79
N GLU A 58 -8.58 -12.17 -2.43
CA GLU A 58 -8.76 -13.47 -1.75
C GLU A 58 -8.27 -14.64 -2.60
N GLU A 59 -8.57 -14.63 -3.90
CA GLU A 59 -8.13 -15.66 -4.85
C GLU A 59 -6.60 -15.72 -4.99
N LYS A 60 -5.92 -14.57 -5.04
CA LYS A 60 -4.46 -14.52 -5.28
C LYS A 60 -3.63 -14.65 -4.00
N PHE A 61 -4.08 -14.08 -2.89
CA PHE A 61 -3.27 -13.93 -1.68
C PHE A 61 -3.86 -14.66 -0.46
N GLY A 62 -5.10 -15.15 -0.56
CA GLY A 62 -5.82 -15.72 0.56
C GLY A 62 -6.68 -14.70 1.32
N PRO A 63 -7.38 -15.14 2.39
CA PRO A 63 -8.39 -14.33 3.07
C PRO A 63 -7.82 -13.02 3.61
N GLY A 64 -8.51 -11.90 3.37
CA GLY A 64 -8.06 -10.56 3.78
C GLY A 64 -7.89 -10.36 5.29
N GLY A 65 -8.53 -11.20 6.11
CA GLY A 65 -8.33 -11.21 7.56
C GLY A 65 -7.04 -11.89 8.01
N GLY A 66 -6.38 -12.66 7.14
CA GLY A 66 -5.18 -13.44 7.44
C GLY A 66 -3.87 -12.64 7.45
N PHE A 67 -3.90 -11.38 7.00
CA PHE A 67 -2.74 -10.49 6.99
C PHE A 67 -3.11 -9.10 7.48
N THR A 68 -2.24 -8.53 8.31
CA THR A 68 -2.15 -7.09 8.51
C THR A 68 -1.62 -6.41 7.25
N ILE A 69 -1.86 -5.11 7.11
CA ILE A 69 -1.28 -4.30 6.04
C ILE A 69 0.25 -4.42 6.04
N ALA A 70 0.89 -4.36 7.20
CA ALA A 70 2.34 -4.49 7.32
C ALA A 70 2.86 -5.85 6.84
N GLU A 71 2.17 -6.94 7.21
CA GLU A 71 2.52 -8.29 6.75
C GLU A 71 2.32 -8.45 5.24
N PHE A 72 1.24 -7.89 4.69
CA PHE A 72 1.03 -7.90 3.24
C PHE A 72 2.14 -7.12 2.51
N THR A 73 2.46 -5.91 2.98
CA THR A 73 3.52 -5.06 2.41
C THR A 73 4.90 -5.72 2.51
N GLY A 74 5.22 -6.36 3.63
CA GLY A 74 6.51 -7.03 3.84
C GLY A 74 6.62 -8.44 3.26
N GLY A 75 5.51 -9.04 2.82
CA GLY A 75 5.46 -10.39 2.25
C GLY A 75 5.01 -10.38 0.79
N PRO A 76 3.72 -10.65 0.49
CA PRO A 76 3.21 -10.68 -0.88
C PRO A 76 3.57 -9.47 -1.76
N ALA A 77 3.62 -8.27 -1.19
CA ALA A 77 3.95 -7.03 -1.89
C ALA A 77 5.41 -6.57 -1.72
N ALA A 78 6.30 -7.40 -1.17
CA ALA A 78 7.70 -7.03 -0.88
C ALA A 78 8.53 -6.66 -2.13
N HIS A 79 8.11 -7.14 -3.30
CA HIS A 79 8.75 -6.84 -4.58
C HIS A 79 8.44 -5.42 -5.10
N ILE A 80 7.51 -4.69 -4.46
CA ILE A 80 7.09 -3.36 -4.86
C ILE A 80 7.98 -2.32 -4.16
N GLU A 81 8.66 -1.49 -4.95
CA GLU A 81 9.50 -0.42 -4.42
C GLU A 81 8.62 0.77 -4.00
N ILE A 82 8.57 1.07 -2.70
CA ILE A 82 7.90 2.27 -2.19
C ILE A 82 8.89 3.42 -2.22
N ILE A 83 8.59 4.47 -3.00
CA ILE A 83 9.45 5.62 -3.24
C ILE A 83 8.77 6.88 -2.69
N ASP A 84 9.43 7.58 -1.77
CA ASP A 84 8.95 8.88 -1.29
C ASP A 84 9.48 10.00 -2.18
N LEU A 85 8.61 10.61 -2.96
CA LEU A 85 8.95 11.71 -3.86
C LEU A 85 9.47 12.94 -3.12
N ALA A 86 9.11 13.12 -1.84
CA ALA A 86 9.61 14.25 -1.05
C ALA A 86 11.13 14.15 -0.82
N SER A 87 11.74 12.96 -0.96
CA SER A 87 13.21 12.81 -0.92
C SER A 87 13.93 13.39 -2.15
N PHE A 88 13.22 13.56 -3.27
CA PHE A 88 13.75 14.13 -4.51
C PHE A 88 13.25 15.57 -4.75
N ILE A 89 12.01 15.84 -4.35
CA ILE A 89 11.33 17.13 -4.52
C ILE A 89 10.79 17.55 -3.15
N PRO A 90 11.63 18.17 -2.29
CA PRO A 90 11.24 18.49 -0.91
C PRO A 90 9.99 19.35 -0.79
N SER A 91 9.70 20.20 -1.78
CA SER A 91 8.51 21.05 -1.82
C SER A 91 7.19 20.30 -1.92
N LEU A 92 7.21 18.99 -2.20
CA LEU A 92 6.01 18.13 -2.13
C LEU A 92 5.67 17.71 -0.70
N GLY A 93 6.65 17.73 0.22
CA GLY A 93 6.46 17.37 1.62
C GLY A 93 5.68 18.40 2.43
N LEU A 94 5.25 18.02 3.63
CA LEU A 94 4.79 19.01 4.60
C LEU A 94 5.98 19.89 5.03
N PRO A 95 5.79 21.18 5.32
CA PRO A 95 6.82 22.03 5.89
C PRO A 95 7.42 21.41 7.16
N ASP A 96 8.72 21.57 7.35
CA ASP A 96 9.39 21.15 8.58
C ASP A 96 8.67 21.75 9.80
N GLY A 97 8.16 20.89 10.69
CA GLY A 97 7.42 21.28 11.90
C GLY A 97 5.95 20.82 11.97
N LEU A 98 5.43 20.14 10.95
CA LEU A 98 4.04 19.61 10.91
C LEU A 98 3.94 18.07 10.91
N LEU A 99 5.02 17.36 11.26
CA LEU A 99 5.09 15.89 11.36
C LEU A 99 5.02 15.42 12.82
#